data_AF-A0A1H9YWG6-F1
#
_entry.id   AF-A0A1H9YWG6-F1
#
_cell.length_a   1.000
_cell.length_b   1.000
_cell.length_c   1.000
_cell.angle_alpha   90.00
_cell.angle_beta   90.00
_cell.angle_gamma   90.00
#
_symmetry.space_group_name_H-M   'P 1'
#
loop_
_entity.id
_entity.type
_entity.pdbx_description
1 polymer ?
#
loop_
_entity_poly.entity_id
_entity_poly.type
_entity_poly.pdbx_seq_one_letter_code
_entity_poly.pdbx_strand_id
1 'polypeptide(L)'
;MLIRYAFSIQGVEKEGVLNQLKEIISEERRKKMERYRFEADKIRSLFAEVLVRYGLKKHFGMEKEEVSIEKNEYGKPELIKRKDIHYNVSHSGDWVICAFSSFPVGVDVEIEKEHNLDIAKRFFDKTEYETLRECESPKELFISYWTLKESYVKAEGKGMQIPFDTFSFDIAHDEIKLQVEGKPCNTYEFQVYGIADGVQVATCSREPIEGKFKIVSLQDLVETLL
;
A
#
# COMPACT_ATOMS: atom_id res chain seq x y z
N MET A 1 17.33 -0.64 -0.75
CA MET A 1 16.93 0.78 -0.80
C MET A 1 15.41 0.84 -0.83
N LEU A 2 14.79 1.51 0.14
CA LEU A 2 13.33 1.68 0.21
C LEU A 2 12.89 2.96 -0.50
N ILE A 3 12.03 2.84 -1.52
CA ILE A 3 11.44 3.96 -2.27
C ILE A 3 9.94 3.96 -2.07
N ARG A 4 9.34 5.12 -1.83
CA ARG A 4 7.89 5.24 -1.56
C ARG A 4 7.29 6.44 -2.27
N TYR A 5 6.19 6.20 -2.97
CA TYR A 5 5.46 7.18 -3.76
C TYR A 5 3.98 7.19 -3.41
N ALA A 6 3.39 8.38 -3.41
CA ALA A 6 1.95 8.57 -3.28
C ALA A 6 1.44 9.47 -4.41
N PHE A 7 0.26 9.19 -4.90
CA PHE A 7 -0.41 9.92 -5.96
C PHE A 7 -1.88 10.12 -5.58
N SER A 8 -2.38 11.35 -5.70
CA SER A 8 -3.80 11.66 -5.55
C SER A 8 -4.47 11.67 -6.92
N ILE A 9 -5.56 10.92 -7.07
CA ILE A 9 -6.38 10.91 -8.31
C ILE A 9 -7.38 12.07 -8.35
N GLN A 10 -7.43 12.92 -7.31
CA GLN A 10 -8.34 14.05 -7.25
C GLN A 10 -8.04 15.04 -8.39
N GLY A 11 -9.09 15.43 -9.14
CA GLY A 11 -8.98 16.39 -10.24
C GLY A 11 -8.29 15.86 -11.50
N VAL A 12 -8.09 14.55 -11.63
CA VAL A 12 -7.55 13.95 -12.87
C VAL A 12 -8.68 13.83 -13.91
N GLU A 13 -8.82 14.86 -14.76
CA GLU A 13 -9.90 14.91 -15.79
C GLU A 13 -9.40 14.93 -17.24
N LYS A 14 -8.09 14.78 -17.48
CA LYS A 14 -7.52 14.84 -18.83
C LYS A 14 -7.72 13.52 -19.58
N GLU A 15 -8.87 13.34 -20.22
CA GLU A 15 -9.24 12.12 -20.94
C GLU A 15 -8.17 11.63 -21.93
N GLY A 16 -7.52 12.55 -22.65
CA GLY A 16 -6.39 12.22 -23.54
C GLY A 16 -5.19 11.58 -22.83
N VAL A 17 -4.80 12.13 -21.68
CA VAL A 17 -3.70 11.60 -20.85
C VAL A 17 -4.08 10.23 -20.27
N LEU A 18 -5.32 10.07 -19.82
CA LEU A 18 -5.79 8.79 -19.29
C LEU A 18 -5.75 7.69 -20.36
N ASN A 19 -6.07 8.00 -21.61
CA ASN A 19 -5.99 7.03 -22.70
C ASN A 19 -4.54 6.66 -23.03
N GLN A 20 -3.61 7.62 -23.03
CA GLN A 20 -2.18 7.32 -23.19
C GLN A 20 -1.64 6.46 -22.04
N LEU A 21 -2.05 6.73 -20.79
CA LEU A 21 -1.66 5.94 -19.62
C LEU A 21 -2.28 4.53 -19.62
N LYS A 22 -3.46 4.34 -20.22
CA LYS A 22 -4.01 2.98 -20.42
C LYS A 22 -3.13 2.15 -21.34
N GLU A 23 -2.43 2.77 -22.30
CA GLU A 23 -1.57 2.05 -23.24
C GLU A 23 -0.26 1.56 -22.63
N ILE A 24 0.15 2.07 -21.48
CA ILE A 24 1.38 1.62 -20.80
C ILE A 24 1.13 0.48 -19.81
N ILE A 25 -0.08 0.35 -19.28
CA ILE A 25 -0.42 -0.72 -18.32
C ILE A 25 -0.67 -2.07 -19.01
N SER A 26 -0.54 -3.14 -18.23
CA SER A 26 -0.74 -4.53 -18.63
C SER A 26 -2.16 -4.80 -19.13
N GLU A 27 -2.29 -5.77 -20.04
CA GLU A 27 -3.62 -6.23 -20.48
C GLU A 27 -4.47 -6.74 -19.32
N GLU A 28 -3.88 -7.46 -18.36
CA GLU A 28 -4.59 -7.94 -17.18
C GLU A 28 -5.21 -6.78 -16.41
N ARG A 29 -4.46 -5.68 -16.25
CA ARG A 29 -4.96 -4.49 -15.57
C ARG A 29 -6.07 -3.79 -16.35
N ARG A 30 -5.94 -3.66 -17.68
CA ARG A 30 -7.01 -3.10 -18.53
C ARG A 30 -8.29 -3.92 -18.40
N LYS A 31 -8.20 -5.25 -18.51
CA LYS A 31 -9.33 -6.18 -18.34
C LYS A 31 -9.93 -6.11 -16.93
N LYS A 32 -9.10 -5.90 -15.90
CA LYS A 32 -9.59 -5.70 -14.52
C LYS A 32 -10.38 -4.39 -14.41
N MET A 33 -9.92 -3.32 -15.04
CA MET A 33 -10.60 -2.02 -15.02
C MET A 33 -11.99 -2.08 -15.64
N GLU A 34 -12.18 -2.83 -16.73
CA GLU A 34 -13.48 -3.00 -17.38
C GLU A 34 -14.56 -3.61 -16.48
N ARG A 35 -14.15 -4.36 -15.44
CA ARG A 35 -15.06 -5.01 -14.48
C ARG A 35 -15.53 -4.09 -13.38
N TYR A 36 -14.90 -2.94 -13.18
CA TYR A 36 -15.33 -2.00 -12.14
C TYR A 36 -16.56 -1.22 -12.59
N ARG A 37 -17.53 -1.14 -11.68
CA ARG A 37 -18.76 -0.36 -11.87
C ARG A 37 -18.50 1.15 -11.81
N PHE A 38 -17.67 1.59 -10.86
CA PHE A 38 -17.46 3.01 -10.60
C PHE A 38 -16.17 3.51 -11.27
N GLU A 39 -16.23 4.72 -11.83
CA GLU A 39 -15.09 5.29 -12.55
C GLU A 39 -13.89 5.55 -11.64
N ALA A 40 -14.13 5.96 -10.38
CA ALA A 40 -13.07 6.15 -9.41
C ALA A 40 -12.26 4.86 -9.15
N ASP A 41 -12.89 3.68 -9.17
CA ASP A 41 -12.18 2.40 -9.04
C ASP A 41 -11.34 2.07 -10.28
N LYS A 42 -11.83 2.43 -11.47
CA LYS A 42 -11.06 2.29 -12.71
C LYS A 42 -9.83 3.18 -12.69
N ILE A 43 -9.98 4.44 -12.29
CA ILE A 43 -8.91 5.41 -12.19
C ILE A 43 -7.89 4.98 -11.13
N ARG A 44 -8.31 4.58 -9.93
CA ARG A 44 -7.41 4.00 -8.91
C ARG A 44 -6.65 2.80 -9.45
N SER A 45 -7.35 1.89 -10.13
CA SER A 45 -6.73 0.69 -10.70
C SER A 45 -5.71 1.02 -11.80
N LEU A 46 -5.99 2.01 -12.66
CA LEU A 46 -5.04 2.53 -13.63
C LEU A 46 -3.80 3.05 -12.92
N PHE A 47 -3.97 3.99 -11.99
CA PHE A 47 -2.85 4.63 -11.32
C PHE A 47 -2.07 3.69 -10.41
N ALA A 48 -2.67 2.61 -9.92
CA ALA A 48 -1.98 1.55 -9.19
C ALA A 48 -0.85 0.93 -10.03
N GLU A 49 -1.06 0.68 -11.32
CA GLU A 49 0.02 0.17 -12.17
C GLU A 49 0.88 1.28 -12.79
N VAL A 50 0.31 2.45 -13.10
CA VAL A 50 1.08 3.60 -13.59
C VAL A 50 2.15 4.00 -12.58
N LEU A 51 1.81 4.06 -11.28
CA LEU A 51 2.77 4.43 -10.23
C LEU A 51 3.87 3.37 -10.06
N VAL A 52 3.54 2.09 -10.28
CA VAL A 52 4.52 1.00 -10.32
C VAL A 52 5.47 1.20 -11.50
N ARG A 53 4.94 1.39 -12.72
CA ARG A 53 5.75 1.60 -13.92
C ARG A 53 6.63 2.85 -13.83
N TYR A 54 6.11 3.92 -13.25
CA TYR A 54 6.86 5.13 -12.94
C TYR A 54 8.08 4.83 -12.07
N GLY A 55 7.88 4.12 -10.96
CA GLY A 55 8.98 3.76 -10.06
C GLY A 55 10.01 2.85 -10.72
N LEU A 56 9.55 1.87 -11.52
CA LEU A 56 10.41 0.95 -12.27
C LEU A 56 11.28 1.67 -13.29
N LYS A 57 10.69 2.54 -14.11
CA LYS A 57 11.42 3.35 -15.08
C LYS A 57 12.41 4.28 -14.39
N LYS A 58 11.97 5.00 -13.35
CA LYS A 58 12.74 6.06 -12.70
C LYS A 58 13.95 5.56 -11.90
N HIS A 59 13.82 4.44 -11.21
CA HIS A 59 14.87 3.94 -10.30
C HIS A 59 15.63 2.73 -10.82
N PHE A 60 15.03 1.99 -11.76
CA PHE A 60 15.60 0.74 -12.25
C PHE A 60 15.81 0.76 -13.78
N GLY A 61 15.47 1.86 -14.45
CA GLY A 61 15.65 2.02 -15.90
C GLY A 61 14.81 1.08 -16.76
N MET A 62 13.79 0.43 -16.18
CA MET A 62 13.03 -0.60 -16.89
C MET A 62 12.07 0.02 -17.91
N GLU A 63 12.17 -0.43 -19.15
CA GLU A 63 11.25 -0.08 -20.22
C GLU A 63 9.94 -0.88 -20.11
N LYS A 64 8.90 -0.39 -20.79
CA LYS A 64 7.55 -0.97 -20.76
C LYS A 64 7.54 -2.47 -21.06
N GLU A 65 8.34 -2.90 -22.04
CA GLU A 65 8.44 -4.28 -22.54
C GLU A 65 9.19 -5.21 -21.58
N GLU A 66 9.99 -4.65 -20.66
CA GLU A 66 10.73 -5.39 -19.64
C GLU A 66 9.88 -5.68 -18.40
N VAL A 67 8.83 -4.89 -18.17
CA VAL A 67 7.93 -5.05 -17.01
C VAL A 67 6.92 -6.17 -17.29
N SER A 68 7.15 -7.31 -16.66
CA SER A 68 6.23 -8.45 -16.64
C SER A 68 5.83 -8.75 -15.20
N ILE A 69 4.53 -8.63 -14.94
CA ILE A 69 3.91 -8.75 -13.62
C ILE A 69 3.02 -9.99 -13.63
N GLU A 70 3.21 -10.88 -12.67
CA GLU A 70 2.33 -12.01 -12.41
C GLU A 70 1.98 -12.07 -10.93
N LYS A 71 0.89 -12.74 -10.58
CA LYS A 71 0.51 -12.95 -9.18
C LYS A 71 1.09 -14.25 -8.66
N ASN A 72 1.59 -14.23 -7.43
CA ASN A 72 1.93 -15.44 -6.70
C ASN A 72 0.68 -16.25 -6.31
N GLU A 73 0.87 -17.39 -5.65
CA GLU A 73 -0.21 -18.29 -5.25
C GLU A 73 -1.26 -17.64 -4.32
N TYR A 74 -0.90 -16.56 -3.63
CA TYR A 74 -1.79 -15.80 -2.73
C TYR A 74 -2.36 -14.52 -3.37
N GLY A 75 -2.06 -14.27 -4.65
CA GLY A 75 -2.56 -13.11 -5.39
C GLY A 75 -1.70 -11.85 -5.31
N LYS A 76 -0.56 -11.87 -4.60
CA LYS A 76 0.37 -10.71 -4.54
C LYS A 76 1.10 -10.59 -5.88
N PRO A 77 1.09 -9.41 -6.52
CA PRO A 77 1.76 -9.21 -7.81
C PRO A 77 3.29 -9.05 -7.63
N GLU A 78 4.05 -9.68 -8.51
CA GLU A 78 5.52 -9.78 -8.46
C GLU A 78 6.13 -9.60 -9.87
N LEU A 79 7.38 -9.14 -9.93
CA LEU A 79 8.13 -9.01 -11.18
C LEU A 79 8.84 -10.32 -11.52
N ILE A 80 8.38 -11.03 -12.55
CA ILE A 80 8.92 -12.36 -12.87
C ILE A 80 10.34 -12.29 -13.45
N LYS A 81 10.69 -11.20 -14.15
CA LYS A 81 12.01 -10.99 -14.77
C LYS A 81 13.04 -10.36 -13.84
N ARG A 82 12.60 -9.77 -12.70
CA ARG A 82 13.44 -9.02 -11.75
C ARG A 82 13.03 -9.32 -10.32
N LYS A 83 13.35 -10.54 -9.86
CA LYS A 83 13.01 -11.04 -8.52
C LYS A 83 13.76 -10.34 -7.38
N ASP A 84 14.79 -9.57 -7.71
CA ASP A 84 15.55 -8.71 -6.80
C ASP A 84 14.81 -7.38 -6.48
N ILE A 85 13.74 -7.07 -7.21
CA ILE A 85 12.90 -5.90 -6.98
C ILE A 85 11.56 -6.36 -6.42
N HIS A 86 11.32 -6.03 -5.15
CA HIS A 86 10.02 -6.20 -4.52
C HIS A 86 9.26 -4.89 -4.58
N TYR A 87 7.95 -4.96 -4.79
CA TYR A 87 7.09 -3.80 -4.71
C TYR A 87 5.75 -4.15 -4.07
N ASN A 88 5.06 -3.12 -3.59
CA ASN A 88 3.69 -3.24 -3.14
C ASN A 88 2.91 -1.96 -3.44
N VAL A 89 1.61 -2.10 -3.68
CA VAL A 89 0.71 -1.00 -4.01
C VAL A 89 -0.55 -1.10 -3.16
N SER A 90 -1.04 0.05 -2.70
CA SER A 90 -2.35 0.16 -2.04
C SER A 90 -3.09 1.39 -2.55
N HIS A 91 -4.41 1.40 -2.42
CA HIS A 91 -5.24 2.54 -2.80
C HIS A 91 -6.53 2.61 -1.96
N SER A 92 -6.89 3.80 -1.50
CA SER A 92 -8.12 4.07 -0.74
C SER A 92 -8.57 5.51 -0.98
N GLY A 93 -9.87 5.70 -1.19
CA GLY A 93 -10.49 6.91 -1.79
C GLY A 93 -9.65 7.53 -2.91
N ASP A 94 -9.12 8.73 -2.72
CA ASP A 94 -8.40 9.43 -3.79
C ASP A 94 -6.90 9.09 -3.85
N TRP A 95 -6.39 8.26 -2.95
CA TRP A 95 -4.96 7.97 -2.87
C TRP A 95 -4.58 6.63 -3.48
N VAL A 96 -3.45 6.64 -4.19
CA VAL A 96 -2.72 5.46 -4.64
C VAL A 96 -1.29 5.60 -4.13
N ILE A 97 -0.79 4.57 -3.44
CA ILE A 97 0.58 4.54 -2.92
C ILE A 97 1.33 3.31 -3.43
N CYS A 98 2.63 3.44 -3.60
CA CYS A 98 3.51 2.37 -4.07
C CYS A 98 4.85 2.42 -3.31
N ALA A 99 5.40 1.25 -3.00
CA ALA A 99 6.74 1.12 -2.47
C ALA A 99 7.57 0.11 -3.26
N PHE A 100 8.90 0.30 -3.26
CA PHE A 100 9.89 -0.61 -3.80
C PHE A 100 10.98 -0.86 -2.77
N SER A 101 11.51 -2.09 -2.74
CA SER A 101 12.59 -2.49 -1.85
C SER A 101 13.36 -3.67 -2.43
N SER A 102 14.58 -3.89 -1.92
CA SER A 102 15.38 -5.09 -2.21
C SER A 102 14.88 -6.32 -1.43
N PHE A 103 13.92 -6.14 -0.52
CA PHE A 103 13.30 -7.19 0.28
C PHE A 103 11.77 -7.07 0.21
N PRO A 104 11.01 -8.09 0.63
CA PRO A 104 9.56 -7.98 0.74
C PRO A 104 9.15 -6.71 1.50
N VAL A 105 8.28 -5.93 0.86
CA VAL A 105 7.73 -4.69 1.38
C VAL A 105 6.21 -4.75 1.28
N GLY A 106 5.54 -4.09 2.22
CA GLY A 106 4.10 -3.90 2.21
C GLY A 106 3.74 -2.47 2.57
N VAL A 107 2.76 -1.92 1.87
CA VAL A 107 2.22 -0.61 2.16
C VAL A 107 0.72 -0.66 2.20
N ASP A 108 0.15 0.21 3.01
CA ASP A 108 -1.29 0.39 3.04
C ASP A 108 -1.68 1.85 3.20
N VAL A 109 -2.84 2.21 2.64
CA VAL A 109 -3.43 3.53 2.76
C VAL A 109 -4.89 3.34 3.07
N GLU A 110 -5.37 4.02 4.11
CA GLU A 110 -6.78 4.04 4.44
C GLU A 110 -7.27 5.46 4.68
N ILE A 111 -8.55 5.66 4.39
CA ILE A 111 -9.26 6.88 4.71
C ILE A 111 -10.06 6.64 5.97
N GLU A 112 -10.03 7.62 6.86
CA GLU A 112 -10.82 7.63 8.08
C GLU A 112 -12.29 7.40 7.74
N LYS A 113 -12.82 6.33 8.31
CA LYS A 113 -14.24 6.01 8.33
C LYS A 113 -14.65 5.87 9.78
N GLU A 114 -15.95 5.74 10.03
CA GLU A 114 -16.41 5.41 11.38
C GLU A 114 -15.67 4.17 11.91
N HIS A 115 -15.08 4.28 13.11
CA HIS A 115 -14.42 3.15 13.74
C HIS A 115 -15.46 2.07 14.00
N ASN A 116 -15.21 0.87 13.50
CA ASN A 116 -16.13 -0.24 13.65
C ASN A 116 -15.58 -1.18 14.71
N LEU A 117 -16.10 -1.06 15.94
CA LEU A 117 -15.69 -1.89 17.06
C LEU A 117 -15.96 -3.38 16.83
N ASP A 118 -16.92 -3.75 15.97
CA ASP A 118 -17.16 -5.15 15.62
C ASP A 118 -16.05 -5.70 14.70
N ILE A 119 -15.54 -4.87 13.79
CA ILE A 119 -14.35 -5.21 12.99
C ILE A 119 -13.14 -5.33 13.91
N ALA A 120 -12.92 -4.35 14.79
CA ALA A 120 -11.81 -4.40 15.75
C ALA A 120 -11.87 -5.66 16.62
N LYS A 121 -13.04 -5.98 17.18
CA LYS A 121 -13.24 -7.17 18.02
C LYS A 121 -12.96 -8.48 17.27
N ARG A 122 -13.17 -8.51 15.95
CA ARG A 122 -12.98 -9.70 15.13
C ARG A 122 -11.54 -9.88 14.63
N PHE A 123 -10.87 -8.78 14.33
CA PHE A 123 -9.58 -8.81 13.62
C PHE A 123 -8.41 -8.34 14.47
N PHE A 124 -8.62 -7.63 15.58
CA PHE A 124 -7.52 -7.18 16.42
C PHE A 124 -7.22 -8.19 17.51
N ASP A 125 -5.95 -8.24 17.91
CA ASP A 125 -5.57 -8.96 19.12
C ASP A 125 -6.31 -8.36 20.32
N LYS A 126 -6.52 -9.18 21.35
CA LYS A 126 -7.17 -8.76 22.59
C LYS A 126 -6.56 -7.47 23.17
N THR A 127 -5.24 -7.37 23.18
CA THR A 127 -4.50 -6.23 23.72
C THR A 127 -4.74 -4.97 22.89
N GLU A 128 -4.69 -5.07 21.56
CA GLU A 128 -4.99 -3.95 20.66
C GLU A 128 -6.43 -3.49 20.81
N TYR A 129 -7.37 -4.43 20.94
CA TYR A 129 -8.78 -4.12 21.15
C TYR A 129 -9.05 -3.44 22.49
N GLU A 130 -8.39 -3.87 23.57
CA GLU A 130 -8.48 -3.23 24.89
C GLU A 130 -7.89 -1.81 24.85
N THR A 131 -6.69 -1.63 24.29
CA THR A 131 -6.07 -0.31 24.09
C THR A 131 -6.96 0.61 23.25
N LEU A 132 -7.56 0.08 22.17
CA LEU A 132 -8.47 0.82 21.33
C LEU A 132 -9.70 1.35 22.08
N ARG A 133 -10.25 0.54 23.00
CA ARG A 133 -11.44 0.91 23.78
C ARG A 133 -11.18 1.99 24.83
N GLU A 134 -9.95 2.07 25.33
CA GLU A 134 -9.57 2.96 26.43
C GLU A 134 -8.92 4.27 25.95
N CYS A 135 -8.53 4.35 24.67
CA CYS A 135 -7.85 5.52 24.13
C CYS A 135 -8.80 6.72 23.91
N GLU A 136 -8.23 7.93 23.94
CA GLU A 136 -8.97 9.19 23.71
C GLU A 136 -9.42 9.35 22.24
N SER A 137 -8.65 8.79 21.30
CA SER A 137 -8.85 8.92 19.85
C SER A 137 -9.03 7.54 19.18
N PRO A 138 -10.12 6.80 19.44
CA PRO A 138 -10.31 5.43 18.94
C PRO A 138 -10.41 5.33 17.42
N LYS A 139 -10.83 6.40 16.73
CA LYS A 139 -10.85 6.40 15.26
C LYS A 139 -9.44 6.35 14.68
N GLU A 140 -8.58 7.26 15.13
CA GLU A 140 -7.19 7.35 14.68
C GLU A 140 -6.38 6.12 15.07
N LEU A 141 -6.61 5.56 16.26
CA LEU A 141 -5.91 4.35 16.67
C LEU A 141 -6.41 3.13 15.88
N PHE A 142 -7.72 3.04 15.60
CA PHE A 142 -8.29 1.96 14.78
C PHE A 142 -7.66 1.93 13.38
N ILE A 143 -7.63 3.08 12.71
CA ILE A 143 -7.07 3.17 11.36
C ILE A 143 -5.56 2.92 11.37
N SER A 144 -4.85 3.32 12.43
CA SER A 144 -3.42 3.03 12.57
C SER A 144 -3.15 1.54 12.66
N TYR A 145 -3.88 0.82 13.54
CA TYR A 145 -3.78 -0.63 13.65
C TYR A 145 -4.17 -1.34 12.35
N TRP A 146 -5.28 -0.94 11.75
CA TRP A 146 -5.75 -1.55 10.50
C TRP A 146 -4.70 -1.41 9.38
N THR A 147 -4.22 -0.19 9.16
CA THR A 147 -3.25 0.12 8.10
C THR A 147 -1.92 -0.60 8.35
N LEU A 148 -1.47 -0.69 9.62
CA LEU A 148 -0.28 -1.47 9.99
C LEU A 148 -0.46 -2.96 9.71
N LYS A 149 -1.58 -3.56 10.12
CA LYS A 149 -1.88 -4.98 9.89
C LYS A 149 -1.92 -5.33 8.40
N GLU A 150 -2.61 -4.53 7.60
CA GLU A 150 -2.66 -4.68 6.14
C GLU A 150 -1.26 -4.55 5.52
N SER A 151 -0.45 -3.57 5.97
CA SER A 151 0.92 -3.42 5.47
C SER A 151 1.80 -4.63 5.79
N TYR A 152 1.67 -5.22 6.98
CA TYR A 152 2.40 -6.43 7.36
C TYR A 152 1.99 -7.64 6.53
N VAL A 153 0.69 -7.89 6.40
CA VAL A 153 0.17 -9.02 5.61
C VAL A 153 0.56 -8.89 4.13
N LYS A 154 0.58 -7.66 3.60
CA LYS A 154 1.06 -7.38 2.24
C LYS A 154 2.57 -7.59 2.11
N ALA A 155 3.36 -7.28 3.13
CA ALA A 155 4.80 -7.56 3.13
C ALA A 155 5.07 -9.07 3.08
N GLU A 156 4.42 -9.83 3.96
CA GLU A 156 4.48 -11.31 3.98
C GLU A 156 3.98 -11.93 2.67
N GLY A 157 2.98 -11.30 2.04
CA GLY A 157 2.49 -11.70 0.72
C GLY A 157 1.65 -12.97 0.69
N LYS A 158 1.11 -13.39 1.85
CA LYS A 158 0.22 -14.55 2.01
C LYS A 158 -1.28 -14.17 2.04
N GLY A 159 -1.58 -12.87 1.95
CA GLY A 159 -2.95 -12.35 1.94
C GLY A 159 -3.75 -12.77 3.17
N MET A 160 -5.04 -13.05 2.98
CA MET A 160 -5.97 -13.42 4.06
C MET A 160 -5.64 -14.76 4.76
N GLN A 161 -4.59 -15.48 4.35
CA GLN A 161 -4.15 -16.68 5.06
C GLN A 161 -3.42 -16.39 6.37
N ILE A 162 -3.01 -15.14 6.61
CA ILE A 162 -2.51 -14.69 7.91
C ILE A 162 -3.71 -14.11 8.68
N PRO A 163 -4.22 -14.79 9.71
CA PRO A 163 -5.29 -14.25 10.52
C PRO A 163 -4.81 -13.01 11.28
N PHE A 164 -5.62 -11.95 11.32
CA PHE A 164 -5.19 -10.69 11.93
C PHE A 164 -5.09 -10.76 13.46
N ASP A 165 -5.71 -11.77 14.07
CA ASP A 165 -5.70 -12.05 15.50
C ASP A 165 -4.50 -12.91 15.95
N THR A 166 -3.61 -13.35 15.03
CA THR A 166 -2.38 -14.09 15.38
C THR A 166 -1.17 -13.19 15.59
N PHE A 167 -1.31 -11.88 15.41
CA PHE A 167 -0.24 -10.91 15.59
C PHE A 167 -0.79 -9.57 16.06
N SER A 168 0.04 -8.78 16.73
CA SER A 168 -0.36 -7.50 17.31
C SER A 168 0.73 -6.44 17.19
N PHE A 169 0.30 -5.19 17.23
CA PHE A 169 1.17 -4.03 17.29
C PHE A 169 1.10 -3.34 18.64
N ASP A 170 2.26 -2.99 19.16
CA ASP A 170 2.41 -2.01 20.21
C ASP A 170 2.90 -0.70 19.56
N ILE A 171 2.10 0.36 19.72
CA ILE A 171 2.38 1.69 19.15
C ILE A 171 2.68 2.62 20.32
N ALA A 172 3.95 2.89 20.56
CA ALA A 172 4.40 3.71 21.68
C ALA A 172 5.24 4.88 21.16
N HIS A 173 4.69 6.08 21.18
CA HIS A 173 5.31 7.36 20.77
C HIS A 173 6.14 7.26 19.47
N ASP A 174 7.41 6.86 19.56
CA ASP A 174 8.39 6.83 18.47
C ASP A 174 8.68 5.42 17.94
N GLU A 175 8.10 4.38 18.52
CA GLU A 175 8.39 2.98 18.17
C GLU A 175 7.11 2.17 17.93
N ILE A 176 7.14 1.35 16.87
CA ILE A 176 6.08 0.42 16.51
C ILE A 176 6.67 -0.98 16.54
N LYS A 177 6.16 -1.83 17.44
CA LYS A 177 6.64 -3.20 17.63
C LYS A 177 5.60 -4.21 17.17
N LEU A 178 6.05 -5.19 16.39
CA LEU A 178 5.24 -6.34 16.01
C LEU A 178 5.45 -7.48 17.00
N GLN A 179 4.37 -8.12 17.41
CA GLN A 179 4.38 -9.42 18.08
C GLN A 179 3.64 -10.45 17.22
N VAL A 180 4.21 -11.63 17.06
CA VAL A 180 3.58 -12.75 16.35
C VAL A 180 3.47 -13.91 17.33
N GLU A 181 2.25 -14.42 17.52
CA GLU A 181 1.96 -15.47 18.52
C GLU A 181 2.50 -15.14 19.93
N GLY A 182 2.37 -13.86 20.32
CA GLY A 182 2.82 -13.35 21.63
C GLY A 182 4.34 -13.21 21.79
N LYS A 183 5.12 -13.31 20.70
CA LYS A 183 6.59 -13.15 20.71
C LYS A 183 7.02 -11.93 19.90
N PRO A 184 8.00 -11.13 20.36
CA PRO A 184 8.54 -10.03 19.58
C PRO A 184 9.09 -10.48 18.23
N CYS A 185 8.71 -9.76 17.16
CA CYS A 185 9.20 -9.96 15.81
C CYS A 185 9.96 -8.72 15.33
N ASN A 186 11.29 -8.82 15.28
CA ASN A 186 12.18 -7.71 14.92
C ASN A 186 12.65 -7.79 13.45
N THR A 187 11.92 -8.52 12.60
CA THR A 187 12.28 -8.71 11.18
C THR A 187 11.91 -7.51 10.33
N TYR A 188 10.94 -6.72 10.78
CA TYR A 188 10.35 -5.62 10.04
C TYR A 188 10.46 -4.32 10.84
N GLU A 189 10.69 -3.23 10.14
CA GLU A 189 10.44 -1.87 10.58
C GLU A 189 9.07 -1.40 10.09
N PHE A 190 8.48 -0.47 10.83
CA PHE A 190 7.17 0.07 10.56
C PHE A 190 7.18 1.60 10.63
N GLN A 191 6.36 2.22 9.79
CA GLN A 191 6.04 3.65 9.89
C GLN A 191 4.56 3.82 9.57
N VAL A 192 3.85 4.57 10.41
CA VAL A 192 2.46 5.00 10.17
C VAL A 192 2.35 6.49 10.42
N TYR A 193 1.66 7.22 9.52
CA TYR A 193 1.40 8.65 9.70
C TYR A 193 0.26 9.13 8.79
N GLY A 194 -0.32 10.29 9.10
CA GLY A 194 -1.29 10.96 8.24
C GLY A 194 -0.64 11.62 7.02
N ILE A 195 -1.04 11.23 5.81
CA ILE A 195 -0.57 11.83 4.55
C ILE A 195 -1.42 13.01 4.09
N ALA A 196 -2.68 13.02 4.50
CA ALA A 196 -3.64 14.10 4.32
C ALA A 196 -4.69 14.04 5.44
N ASP A 197 -5.57 15.04 5.53
CA ASP A 197 -6.65 15.04 6.52
C ASP A 197 -7.52 13.79 6.36
N GLY A 198 -7.70 13.04 7.45
CA GLY A 198 -8.40 11.77 7.45
C GLY A 198 -7.77 10.68 6.56
N VAL A 199 -6.49 10.75 6.18
CA VAL A 199 -5.84 9.70 5.37
C VAL A 199 -4.55 9.23 6.04
N GLN A 200 -4.50 7.96 6.41
CA GLN A 200 -3.31 7.35 6.99
C GLN A 200 -2.63 6.41 6.01
N VAL A 201 -1.30 6.36 6.09
CA VAL A 201 -0.47 5.41 5.35
C VAL A 201 0.41 4.64 6.30
N ALA A 202 0.63 3.36 6.02
CA ALA A 202 1.60 2.54 6.71
C ALA A 202 2.60 1.92 5.73
N THR A 203 3.80 1.65 6.23
CA THR A 203 4.85 0.89 5.55
C THR A 203 5.36 -0.18 6.50
N CYS A 204 5.49 -1.40 5.99
CA CYS A 204 6.19 -2.52 6.60
C CYS A 204 7.37 -2.90 5.67
N SER A 205 8.60 -2.85 6.18
CA SER A 205 9.80 -3.16 5.39
C SER A 205 10.85 -3.89 6.21
N ARG A 206 11.66 -4.73 5.57
CA ARG A 206 12.88 -5.29 6.17
C ARG A 206 14.08 -4.35 6.04
N GLU A 207 13.92 -3.25 5.32
CA GLU A 207 14.92 -2.19 5.20
C GLU A 207 14.56 -1.01 6.10
N PRO A 208 15.57 -0.22 6.54
CA PRO A 208 15.32 0.98 7.31
C PRO A 208 14.34 1.95 6.63
N ILE A 209 13.39 2.48 7.41
CA ILE A 209 12.38 3.40 6.90
C ILE A 209 12.80 4.85 7.16
N GLU A 210 13.27 5.51 6.10
CA GLU A 210 13.65 6.93 6.15
C GLU A 210 12.65 7.83 5.39
N GLY A 211 12.39 9.01 5.95
CA GLY A 211 11.55 10.03 5.33
C GLY A 211 10.07 9.67 5.24
N LYS A 212 9.35 10.36 4.34
CA LYS A 212 7.92 10.17 4.05
C LYS A 212 7.74 9.72 2.59
N PHE A 213 6.52 9.34 2.23
CA PHE A 213 6.16 9.08 0.83
C PHE A 213 6.37 10.34 -0.01
N LYS A 214 7.01 10.19 -1.16
CA LYS A 214 7.13 11.27 -2.12
C LYS A 214 5.82 11.41 -2.89
N ILE A 215 5.18 12.58 -2.77
CA ILE A 215 4.00 12.90 -3.58
C ILE A 215 4.45 13.11 -5.03
N VAL A 216 3.81 12.40 -5.95
CA VAL A 216 4.06 12.46 -7.39
C VAL A 216 2.91 13.22 -8.05
N SER A 217 3.22 14.11 -8.99
CA SER A 217 2.21 14.82 -9.77
C SER A 217 1.85 14.06 -11.05
N LEU A 218 0.72 14.40 -11.69
CA LEU A 218 0.39 13.85 -13.00
C LEU A 218 1.45 14.21 -14.05
N GLN A 219 2.06 15.39 -13.92
CA GLN A 219 3.12 15.84 -14.83
C GLN A 219 4.36 14.95 -14.71
N ASP A 220 4.78 14.61 -13.49
CA ASP A 220 5.91 13.69 -13.27
C ASP A 220 5.68 12.33 -13.93
N LEU A 221 4.45 11.80 -13.82
CA LEU A 221 4.08 10.53 -14.42
C LEU A 221 4.16 10.60 -15.95
N VAL A 222 3.60 11.66 -16.54
CA VAL A 222 3.58 11.87 -17.99
C VAL A 222 5.01 12.02 -18.52
N GLU A 223 5.82 12.91 -17.96
CA GLU A 223 7.19 13.18 -18.42
C GLU A 223 8.12 11.96 -18.34
N THR A 224 7.82 11.02 -17.44
CA THR A 224 8.65 9.81 -17.26
C THR A 224 8.19 8.66 -18.14
N LEU A 225 6.89 8.58 -18.47
CA LEU A 225 6.28 7.38 -19.07
C LEU A 225 5.78 7.56 -20.50
N LEU A 226 5.58 8.80 -20.95
CA LEU A 226 5.05 9.15 -22.28
C LEU A 226 6.06 10.00 -23.05
#